data_AF-A0A971BNU5-F1
#
_entry.id   AF-A0A971BNU5-F1
#
_cell.length_a   1.000
_cell.length_b   1.000
_cell.length_c   1.000
_cell.angle_alpha   90.00
_cell.angle_beta   90.00
_cell.angle_gamma   90.00
#
_symmetry.space_group_name_H-M   'P 1'
#
loop_
_entity.id
_entity.type
_entity.pdbx_description
1 polymer ?
#
loop_
_entity_poly.entity_id
_entity_poly.type
_entity_poly.pdbx_seq_one_letter_code
_entity_poly.pdbx_strand_id
1 'polypeptide(L)'
;MTLGPLIVQSDRTVLLEVAHPQADDARHELAVFAELERAPEHIHTYRITRLGLWNARAAGHSADEMLDTLNRYAKFPVPDAVAVDLRDTVDRYGRLVIERDDEGLLLRSDDDAVLTQVAGNAKIAPMLLERLPAEGPGGAFRVDAWARGSLKQQLVKLGWPADDLAGYTPGTPHDIDLVEDGWALRDYQRQAVDQFFDGGSGVVVLPCGAGKTIVGAGAMAAADTSTLILVTNTVSARQWRAELLRRTTLTEDEIGEYSGE
;
A
#
# COMPACT_ATOMS: atom_id res chain seq x y z
N MET A 1 -5.94 14.06 35.88
CA MET A 1 -5.47 13.36 34.68
C MET A 1 -6.52 13.60 33.62
N THR A 2 -6.22 14.41 32.62
CA THR A 2 -7.08 14.53 31.43
C THR A 2 -7.07 13.17 30.74
N LEU A 3 -8.25 12.54 30.67
CA LEU A 3 -8.42 11.31 29.90
C LEU A 3 -8.07 11.58 28.43
N GLY A 4 -7.59 10.57 27.70
CA GLY A 4 -7.19 10.76 26.31
C GLY A 4 -8.37 11.07 25.36
N PRO A 5 -8.09 11.50 24.11
CA PRO A 5 -9.12 11.93 23.15
C PRO A 5 -9.85 10.79 22.42
N LEU A 6 -9.43 9.53 22.58
CA LEU A 6 -9.96 8.39 21.83
C LEU A 6 -10.97 7.58 22.64
N ILE A 7 -12.07 7.19 22.01
CA ILE A 7 -13.00 6.16 22.53
C ILE A 7 -12.95 4.99 21.55
N VAL A 8 -12.34 3.88 21.97
CA VAL A 8 -12.25 2.65 21.18
C VAL A 8 -13.44 1.75 21.49
N GLN A 9 -14.18 1.37 20.46
CA GLN A 9 -15.37 0.53 20.56
C GLN A 9 -15.05 -0.92 20.16
N SER A 10 -15.82 -1.88 20.68
CA SER A 10 -15.61 -3.31 20.43
C SER A 10 -15.77 -3.73 18.96
N ASP A 11 -16.43 -2.90 18.14
CA ASP A 11 -16.61 -3.11 16.71
C ASP A 11 -15.47 -2.51 15.87
N ARG A 12 -14.36 -2.09 16.51
CA ARG A 12 -13.17 -1.46 15.92
C ARG A 12 -13.37 -0.02 15.46
N THR A 13 -14.50 0.59 15.80
CA THR A 13 -14.70 2.02 15.60
C THR A 13 -13.91 2.79 16.67
N VAL A 14 -13.22 3.86 16.25
CA VAL A 14 -12.49 4.76 17.13
C VAL A 14 -13.03 6.17 16.96
N LEU A 15 -13.56 6.74 18.04
CA LEU A 15 -14.06 8.12 18.06
C LEU A 15 -12.96 9.04 18.60
N LEU A 16 -12.63 10.09 17.85
CA LEU A 16 -11.63 11.08 18.21
C LEU A 16 -12.31 12.42 18.53
N GLU A 17 -12.18 12.91 19.76
CA GLU A 17 -12.66 14.23 20.17
C GLU A 17 -11.74 15.34 19.65
N VAL A 18 -12.20 16.12 18.66
CA VAL A 18 -11.37 17.09 17.92
C VAL A 18 -10.91 18.26 18.80
N ALA A 19 -11.72 18.66 19.78
CA ALA A 19 -11.41 19.78 20.66
C ALA A 19 -10.36 19.45 21.74
N HIS A 20 -9.92 18.20 21.85
CA HIS A 20 -8.95 17.79 22.86
C HIS A 20 -7.53 18.26 22.48
N PRO A 21 -6.70 18.73 23.43
CA PRO A 21 -5.35 19.25 23.12
C PRO A 21 -4.43 18.27 22.39
N GLN A 22 -4.61 16.96 22.60
CA GLN A 22 -3.82 15.89 21.95
C GLN A 22 -4.49 15.33 20.69
N ALA A 23 -5.54 15.96 20.15
CA ALA A 23 -6.31 15.40 19.05
C ALA A 23 -5.51 15.27 17.75
N ASP A 24 -4.63 16.23 17.46
CA ASP A 24 -3.80 16.19 16.24
C ASP A 24 -2.69 15.14 16.33
N ASP A 25 -2.04 14.98 17.49
CA ASP A 25 -1.05 13.93 17.72
C ASP A 25 -1.71 12.53 17.64
N ALA A 26 -2.84 12.37 18.33
CA ALA A 26 -3.62 11.13 18.29
C ALA A 26 -4.09 10.80 16.87
N ARG A 27 -4.49 11.81 16.09
CA ARG A 27 -4.86 11.64 14.67
C ARG A 27 -3.68 11.13 13.84
N HIS A 28 -2.51 11.71 14.02
CA HIS A 28 -1.32 11.36 13.23
C HIS A 28 -0.89 9.91 13.49
N GLU A 29 -0.81 9.51 14.76
CA GLU A 29 -0.42 8.15 15.12
C GLU A 29 -1.51 7.12 14.78
N LEU A 30 -2.80 7.47 14.94
CA LEU A 30 -3.92 6.58 14.60
C LEU A 30 -4.02 6.31 13.09
N ALA A 31 -3.68 7.30 12.25
CA ALA A 31 -3.73 7.19 10.79
C ALA A 31 -2.77 6.13 10.22
N VAL A 32 -1.80 5.66 11.01
CA VAL A 32 -0.87 4.59 10.63
C VAL A 32 -1.62 3.28 10.36
N PHE A 33 -2.67 2.98 11.14
CA PHE A 33 -3.35 1.68 11.10
C PHE A 33 -4.89 1.74 11.09
N ALA A 34 -5.47 2.93 11.11
CA ALA A 34 -6.92 3.14 11.03
C ALA A 34 -7.29 4.15 9.94
N GLU A 35 -8.44 3.92 9.31
CA GLU A 35 -8.94 4.74 8.21
C GLU A 35 -10.00 5.73 8.70
N LEU A 36 -9.96 6.96 8.20
CA LEU A 36 -10.98 7.97 8.50
C LEU A 36 -12.27 7.66 7.74
N GLU A 37 -13.37 7.44 8.46
CA GLU A 37 -14.70 7.25 7.86
C GLU A 37 -15.49 8.55 7.75
N ARG A 38 -15.45 9.37 8.82
CA ARG A 38 -16.24 10.60 8.93
C ARG A 38 -15.48 11.66 9.73
N ALA A 39 -15.54 12.90 9.28
CA ALA A 39 -14.93 14.05 9.95
C ALA A 39 -15.92 15.22 10.13
N PRO A 40 -16.97 15.07 10.95
CA PRO A 40 -17.79 16.20 11.38
C PRO A 40 -17.04 17.07 12.41
N GLU A 41 -17.57 18.25 12.71
CA GLU A 41 -16.89 19.33 13.45
C GLU A 41 -16.28 18.93 14.81
N HIS A 42 -16.92 18.04 15.57
CA HIS A 42 -16.52 17.76 16.96
C HIS A 42 -15.94 16.36 17.20
N ILE A 43 -16.35 15.36 16.41
CA ILE A 43 -15.95 13.96 16.63
C ILE A 43 -15.62 13.33 15.30
N HIS A 44 -14.35 13.00 15.07
CA HIS A 44 -13.98 12.21 13.90
C HIS A 44 -14.18 10.72 14.20
N THR A 45 -14.63 9.96 13.21
CA THR A 45 -14.82 8.51 13.29
C THR A 45 -13.79 7.82 12.41
N TYR A 46 -12.96 6.99 13.03
CA TYR A 46 -12.01 6.11 12.37
C TYR A 46 -12.44 4.65 12.51
N ARG A 47 -11.96 3.81 11.61
CA ARG A 47 -12.12 2.35 11.70
C ARG A 47 -10.76 1.68 11.62
N ILE A 48 -10.45 0.81 12.59
CA ILE A 48 -9.30 -0.08 12.48
C ILE A 48 -9.66 -1.19 11.48
N THR A 49 -9.01 -1.18 10.32
CA THR A 49 -9.24 -2.15 9.24
C THR A 49 -8.13 -3.19 9.24
N ARG A 50 -8.42 -4.42 8.76
CA ARG A 50 -7.37 -5.45 8.61
C ARG A 50 -6.26 -4.99 7.68
N LEU A 51 -6.64 -4.31 6.59
CA LEU A 51 -5.68 -3.77 5.62
C LEU A 51 -4.80 -2.69 6.26
N GLY A 52 -5.37 -1.78 7.05
CA GLY A 52 -4.61 -0.79 7.81
C GLY A 52 -3.60 -1.43 8.77
N LEU A 53 -4.02 -2.44 9.52
CA LEU A 53 -3.13 -3.20 10.41
C LEU A 53 -1.99 -3.90 9.66
N TRP A 54 -2.28 -4.55 8.53
CA TRP A 54 -1.26 -5.21 7.72
C TRP A 54 -0.31 -4.22 7.04
N ASN A 55 -0.81 -3.08 6.56
CA ASN A 55 0.02 -2.02 6.00
C ASN A 55 0.96 -1.43 7.05
N ALA A 56 0.45 -1.17 8.26
CA ALA A 56 1.27 -0.72 9.38
C ALA A 56 2.34 -1.74 9.74
N ARG A 57 2.00 -3.04 9.74
CA ARG A 57 2.96 -4.12 9.98
C ARG A 57 4.04 -4.23 8.91
N ALA A 58 3.65 -4.07 7.63
CA ALA A 58 4.57 -4.01 6.50
C ALA A 58 5.52 -2.80 6.60
N ALA A 59 5.04 -1.68 7.14
CA ALA A 59 5.83 -0.48 7.42
C ALA A 59 6.72 -0.61 8.68
N GLY A 60 6.72 -1.77 9.36
CA GLY A 60 7.60 -2.05 10.49
C GLY A 60 6.97 -1.84 11.87
N HIS A 61 5.69 -1.45 11.97
CA HIS A 61 5.01 -1.29 13.25
C HIS A 61 4.54 -2.63 13.81
N SER A 62 4.84 -2.88 15.08
CA SER A 62 4.38 -4.04 15.84
C SER A 62 2.94 -3.86 16.35
N ALA A 63 2.28 -4.97 16.66
CA ALA A 63 0.95 -4.94 17.28
C ALA A 63 0.97 -4.21 18.63
N ASP A 64 2.03 -4.37 19.41
CA ASP A 64 2.16 -3.73 20.72
C ASP A 64 2.34 -2.21 20.58
N GLU A 65 3.10 -1.71 19.61
CA GLU A 65 3.19 -0.26 19.33
C GLU A 65 1.83 0.35 18.93
N MET A 66 1.05 -0.36 18.11
CA MET A 66 -0.31 0.07 17.74
C MET A 66 -1.24 0.09 18.96
N LEU A 67 -1.15 -0.92 19.83
CA LEU A 67 -1.94 -0.97 21.06
C LEU A 67 -1.51 0.09 22.08
N ASP A 68 -0.21 0.35 22.19
CA ASP A 68 0.33 1.42 23.03
C ASP A 68 -0.16 2.79 22.56
N THR A 69 -0.26 2.99 21.24
CA THR A 69 -0.88 4.20 20.66
C THR A 69 -2.33 4.33 21.12
N LEU A 70 -3.14 3.27 20.98
CA LEU A 70 -4.53 3.29 21.43
C LEU A 70 -4.62 3.57 22.93
N ASN A 71 -3.86 2.86 23.76
CA ASN A 71 -3.89 2.99 25.22
C ASN A 71 -3.43 4.37 25.68
N ARG A 72 -2.41 4.95 25.05
CA ARG A 72 -1.88 6.28 25.37
C ARG A 72 -2.95 7.37 25.20
N TYR A 73 -3.74 7.28 24.13
CA TYR A 73 -4.76 8.27 23.80
C TYR A 73 -6.17 7.85 24.21
N ALA A 74 -6.34 6.71 24.86
CA ALA A 74 -7.65 6.22 25.24
C ALA A 74 -8.27 6.99 26.41
N LYS A 75 -9.55 7.36 26.24
CA LYS A 75 -10.41 7.91 27.28
C LYS A 75 -10.89 6.84 28.25
N PHE A 76 -11.09 5.63 27.73
CA PHE A 76 -11.53 4.43 28.44
C PHE A 76 -10.68 3.24 28.02
N PRO A 77 -10.49 2.21 28.87
CA PRO A 77 -9.70 1.04 28.51
C PRO A 77 -10.09 0.46 27.15
N VAL A 78 -9.09 0.15 26.32
CA VAL A 78 -9.32 -0.51 25.03
C VAL A 78 -9.97 -1.87 25.30
N PRO A 79 -11.08 -2.22 24.62
CA PRO A 79 -11.72 -3.52 24.83
C PRO A 79 -10.77 -4.69 24.50
N ASP A 80 -10.72 -5.71 25.38
CA ASP A 80 -9.83 -6.87 25.20
C ASP A 80 -10.04 -7.58 23.85
N ALA A 81 -11.29 -7.66 23.40
CA ALA A 81 -11.62 -8.24 22.09
C ALA A 81 -10.93 -7.52 20.92
N VAL A 82 -10.77 -6.20 21.00
CA VAL A 82 -10.04 -5.41 19.99
C VAL A 82 -8.54 -5.69 20.10
N ALA A 83 -8.00 -5.77 21.32
CA ALA A 83 -6.59 -6.05 21.53
C ALA A 83 -6.17 -7.45 21.02
N VAL A 84 -6.98 -8.46 21.29
CA VAL A 84 -6.77 -9.84 20.79
C VAL A 84 -6.87 -9.87 19.27
N ASP A 85 -7.94 -9.33 18.69
CA ASP A 85 -8.12 -9.35 17.23
C ASP A 85 -7.03 -8.56 16.49
N LEU A 86 -6.55 -7.45 17.06
CA LEU A 86 -5.46 -6.66 16.49
C LEU A 86 -4.19 -7.50 16.40
N ARG A 87 -3.78 -8.14 17.50
CA ARG A 87 -2.61 -9.03 17.54
C ARG A 87 -2.77 -10.19 16.56
N ASP A 88 -3.89 -10.89 16.62
CA ASP A 88 -4.19 -12.02 15.72
C ASP A 88 -4.19 -11.60 14.25
N THR A 89 -4.58 -10.36 13.93
CA THR A 89 -4.55 -9.85 12.56
C THR A 89 -3.13 -9.53 12.12
N VAL A 90 -2.37 -8.82 12.95
CA VAL A 90 -0.98 -8.42 12.68
C VAL A 90 -0.08 -9.65 12.53
N ASP A 91 -0.25 -10.68 13.36
CA ASP A 91 0.56 -11.91 13.37
C ASP A 91 0.38 -12.80 12.12
N ARG A 92 -0.64 -12.53 11.30
CA ARG A 92 -0.83 -13.22 10.01
C ARG A 92 0.05 -12.66 8.90
N TYR A 93 0.50 -11.41 9.02
CA TYR A 93 1.40 -10.82 8.06
C TYR A 93 2.79 -11.46 8.16
N GLY A 94 3.41 -11.76 7.01
CA GLY A 94 4.71 -12.41 6.95
C GLY A 94 4.69 -13.93 7.12
N ARG A 95 3.53 -14.54 7.41
CA ARG A 95 3.37 -16.00 7.39
C ARG A 95 3.49 -16.58 5.99
N LEU A 96 3.04 -15.81 5.00
CA LEU A 96 3.24 -16.11 3.59
C LEU A 96 4.22 -15.10 3.02
N VAL A 97 5.20 -15.59 2.27
CA VAL A 97 6.20 -14.78 1.59
C VAL A 97 6.16 -15.14 0.11
N ILE A 98 5.99 -14.14 -0.74
CA ILE A 98 6.17 -14.27 -2.19
C ILE A 98 7.61 -13.81 -2.49
N GLU A 99 8.42 -14.71 -2.98
CA GLU A 99 9.81 -14.43 -3.36
C GLU A 99 10.09 -14.92 -4.78
N ARG A 100 11.27 -14.58 -5.29
CA ARG A 100 11.72 -14.95 -6.63
C ARG A 100 13.10 -15.56 -6.54
N ASP A 101 13.28 -16.68 -7.21
CA ASP A 101 14.58 -17.32 -7.43
C ASP A 101 14.88 -17.40 -8.94
N ASP A 102 15.90 -18.18 -9.31
CA ASP A 102 16.37 -18.33 -10.69
C ASP A 102 15.35 -18.99 -11.63
N GLU A 103 14.39 -19.78 -11.12
CA GLU A 103 13.39 -20.45 -11.97
C GLU A 103 11.98 -19.83 -11.88
N GLY A 104 11.75 -18.89 -10.97
CA GLY A 104 10.54 -18.06 -11.01
C GLY A 104 10.02 -17.59 -9.66
N LEU A 105 8.71 -17.35 -9.62
CA LEU A 105 8.02 -16.94 -8.40
C LEU A 105 7.73 -18.14 -7.52
N LEU A 106 7.75 -17.91 -6.21
CA LEU A 106 7.37 -18.91 -5.24
C LEU A 106 6.61 -18.29 -4.08
N LEU A 107 5.69 -19.08 -3.52
CA LEU A 107 4.94 -18.76 -2.30
C LEU A 107 5.43 -19.68 -1.19
N ARG A 108 6.11 -19.11 -0.20
CA ARG A 108 6.70 -19.81 0.94
C ARG A 108 5.96 -19.50 2.23
N SER A 109 5.96 -20.46 3.15
CA SER A 109 5.51 -20.32 4.55
C SER A 109 6.37 -21.19 5.45
N ASP A 110 6.57 -20.78 6.69
CA ASP A 110 7.08 -21.64 7.76
C ASP A 110 5.97 -22.51 8.39
N ASP A 111 4.71 -22.17 8.14
CA ASP A 111 3.51 -22.87 8.61
C ASP A 111 2.86 -23.67 7.46
N ASP A 112 2.96 -25.00 7.55
CA ASP A 112 2.40 -25.91 6.54
C ASP A 112 0.86 -25.98 6.55
N ALA A 113 0.23 -25.69 7.70
CA ALA A 113 -1.22 -25.65 7.78
C ALA A 113 -1.76 -24.45 7.00
N VAL A 114 -1.09 -23.29 7.09
CA VAL A 114 -1.42 -22.11 6.28
C VAL A 114 -1.26 -22.41 4.79
N LEU A 115 -0.15 -23.02 4.37
CA LEU A 115 0.05 -23.39 2.96
C LEU A 115 -1.01 -24.37 2.47
N THR A 116 -1.34 -25.39 3.27
CA THR A 116 -2.36 -26.37 2.94
C THR A 116 -3.73 -25.71 2.79
N GLN A 117 -4.08 -24.80 3.68
CA GLN A 117 -5.32 -24.03 3.60
C GLN A 117 -5.38 -23.16 2.33
N VAL A 118 -4.28 -22.47 2.02
CA VAL A 118 -4.15 -21.60 0.84
C VAL A 118 -4.25 -22.42 -0.45
N ALA A 119 -3.51 -23.52 -0.54
CA ALA A 119 -3.52 -24.41 -1.70
C ALA A 119 -4.87 -25.11 -1.89
N GLY A 120 -5.62 -25.36 -0.81
CA GLY A 120 -6.98 -25.90 -0.87
C GLY A 120 -8.04 -24.91 -1.35
N ASN A 121 -7.73 -23.61 -1.44
CA ASN A 121 -8.69 -22.61 -1.89
C ASN A 121 -8.86 -22.66 -3.41
N ALA A 122 -10.09 -22.88 -3.89
CA ALA A 122 -10.41 -23.05 -5.30
C ALA A 122 -10.01 -21.86 -6.21
N LYS A 123 -9.88 -20.64 -5.66
CA LYS A 123 -9.44 -19.46 -6.43
C LYS A 123 -7.92 -19.30 -6.45
N ILE A 124 -7.21 -19.93 -5.51
CA ILE A 124 -5.75 -19.84 -5.39
C ILE A 124 -5.09 -21.04 -6.05
N ALA A 125 -5.65 -22.24 -5.90
CA ALA A 125 -5.10 -23.47 -6.46
C ALA A 125 -4.67 -23.36 -7.94
N PRO A 126 -5.43 -22.69 -8.85
CA PRO A 126 -5.03 -22.54 -10.25
C PRO A 126 -3.78 -21.66 -10.49
N MET A 127 -3.34 -20.93 -9.47
CA MET A 127 -2.18 -20.03 -9.52
C MET A 127 -0.91 -20.69 -8.98
N LEU A 128 -1.06 -21.84 -8.30
CA LEU A 128 0.02 -22.63 -7.75
C LEU A 128 0.35 -23.76 -8.72
N LEU A 129 1.63 -24.00 -8.97
CA LEU A 129 2.11 -25.10 -9.78
C LEU A 129 2.54 -26.25 -8.85
N GLU A 130 3.75 -26.77 -9.01
CA GLU A 130 4.30 -27.79 -8.15
C GLU A 130 4.58 -27.29 -6.72
N ARG A 131 4.34 -28.18 -5.75
CA ARG A 131 4.85 -28.01 -4.38
C ARG A 131 6.32 -28.39 -4.37
N LEU A 132 7.16 -27.49 -3.86
CA LEU A 132 8.59 -27.73 -3.74
C LEU A 132 8.89 -28.65 -2.55
N PRO A 133 9.96 -29.47 -2.63
CA PRO A 133 10.44 -30.23 -1.48
C PRO A 133 10.75 -29.30 -0.30
N ALA A 134 10.44 -29.73 0.92
CA ALA A 134 10.74 -28.93 2.10
C ALA A 134 12.25 -29.00 2.40
N GLU A 135 12.93 -27.85 2.34
CA GLU A 135 14.33 -27.70 2.76
C GLU A 135 14.47 -27.24 4.22
N GLY A 136 13.38 -27.26 5.00
CA GLY A 136 13.29 -26.77 6.37
C GLY A 136 11.87 -26.86 6.94
N PRO A 137 11.57 -26.18 8.06
CA PRO A 137 10.20 -26.05 8.54
C PRO A 137 9.34 -25.29 7.53
N GLY A 138 8.17 -25.84 7.23
CA GLY A 138 7.21 -25.27 6.28
C GLY A 138 7.33 -25.85 4.87
N GLY A 139 7.06 -25.02 3.87
CA GLY A 139 7.06 -25.44 2.48
C GLY A 139 6.95 -24.29 1.49
N ALA A 140 6.93 -24.62 0.21
CA ALA A 140 6.73 -23.65 -0.85
C ALA A 140 5.97 -24.24 -2.03
N PHE A 141 5.31 -23.38 -2.80
CA PHE A 141 4.75 -23.69 -4.11
C PHE A 141 5.37 -22.79 -5.16
N ARG A 142 5.61 -23.31 -6.36
CA ARG A 142 5.80 -22.45 -7.52
C ARG A 142 4.52 -21.67 -7.78
N VAL A 143 4.68 -20.43 -8.20
CA VAL A 143 3.57 -19.56 -8.58
C VAL A 143 3.75 -19.18 -10.04
N ASP A 144 2.66 -19.25 -10.80
CA ASP A 144 2.69 -18.80 -12.19
C ASP A 144 2.96 -17.28 -12.26
N ALA A 145 3.84 -16.86 -13.17
CA ALA A 145 4.35 -15.48 -13.22
C ALA A 145 3.23 -14.43 -13.40
N TRP A 146 2.21 -14.75 -14.21
CA TRP A 146 1.06 -13.87 -14.44
C TRP A 146 0.15 -13.76 -13.22
N ALA A 147 0.22 -14.72 -12.29
CA ALA A 147 -0.75 -14.84 -11.21
C ALA A 147 -0.40 -14.02 -9.96
N ARG A 148 0.83 -13.48 -9.83
CA ARG A 148 1.30 -12.76 -8.62
C ARG A 148 0.28 -11.76 -8.06
N GLY A 149 -0.23 -10.86 -8.91
CA GLY A 149 -1.20 -9.85 -8.50
C GLY A 149 -2.53 -10.44 -8.05
N SER A 150 -3.04 -11.44 -8.79
CA SER A 150 -4.30 -12.13 -8.45
C SER A 150 -4.16 -12.96 -7.17
N LEU A 151 -3.03 -13.64 -7.00
CA LEU A 151 -2.67 -14.40 -5.80
C LEU A 151 -2.68 -13.50 -4.57
N LYS A 152 -1.98 -12.36 -4.61
CA LYS A 152 -1.99 -11.37 -3.52
C LYS A 152 -3.41 -10.94 -3.14
N GLN A 153 -4.25 -10.64 -4.12
CA GLN A 153 -5.64 -10.26 -3.86
C GLN A 153 -6.46 -11.39 -3.21
N GLN A 154 -6.31 -12.63 -3.66
CA GLN A 154 -7.02 -13.76 -3.05
C GLN A 154 -6.51 -14.07 -1.64
N LEU A 155 -5.21 -13.96 -1.42
CA LEU A 155 -4.56 -14.13 -0.12
C LEU A 155 -5.06 -13.12 0.91
N VAL A 156 -5.13 -11.83 0.55
CA VAL A 156 -5.74 -10.77 1.38
C VAL A 156 -7.20 -11.08 1.70
N LYS A 157 -7.99 -11.52 0.71
CA LYS A 157 -9.41 -11.90 0.91
C LYS A 157 -9.57 -13.11 1.83
N LEU A 158 -8.65 -14.07 1.77
CA LEU A 158 -8.62 -15.25 2.62
C LEU A 158 -8.17 -14.93 4.05
N GLY A 159 -7.55 -13.76 4.26
CA GLY A 159 -7.07 -13.30 5.56
C GLY A 159 -5.62 -13.67 5.84
N TRP A 160 -4.85 -13.99 4.81
CA TRP A 160 -3.43 -14.33 4.87
C TRP A 160 -2.64 -13.45 3.89
N PRO A 161 -2.41 -12.16 4.21
CA PRO A 161 -1.62 -11.30 3.33
C PRO A 161 -0.20 -11.86 3.17
N ALA A 162 0.30 -11.88 1.94
CA ALA A 162 1.70 -12.22 1.70
C ALA A 162 2.59 -10.98 1.81
N ASP A 163 3.75 -11.15 2.44
CA ASP A 163 4.89 -10.26 2.27
C ASP A 163 5.51 -10.52 0.89
N ASP A 164 5.71 -9.47 0.09
CA ASP A 164 6.05 -9.62 -1.33
C ASP A 164 7.46 -9.10 -1.62
N LEU A 165 8.41 -10.02 -1.57
CA LEU A 165 9.85 -9.80 -1.73
C LEU A 165 10.36 -10.20 -3.13
N ALA A 166 9.47 -10.58 -4.06
CA ALA A 166 9.84 -11.02 -5.40
C ALA A 166 10.40 -9.90 -6.32
N GLY A 167 10.54 -8.69 -5.80
CA GLY A 167 11.09 -7.53 -6.49
C GLY A 167 10.25 -7.06 -7.69
N TYR A 168 10.80 -6.15 -8.47
CA TYR A 168 10.22 -5.71 -9.74
C TYR A 168 11.15 -6.11 -10.88
N THR A 169 10.56 -6.47 -12.02
CA THR A 169 11.33 -6.58 -13.25
C THR A 169 11.78 -5.17 -13.64
N PRO A 170 13.07 -4.94 -13.94
CA PRO A 170 13.52 -3.64 -14.43
C PRO A 170 12.68 -3.20 -15.63
N GLY A 171 12.23 -1.93 -15.62
CA GLY A 171 11.52 -1.35 -16.75
C GLY A 171 12.42 -1.25 -17.97
N THR A 172 11.82 -1.15 -19.16
CA THR A 172 12.58 -0.86 -20.38
C THR A 172 13.15 0.55 -20.28
N PRO A 173 14.49 0.75 -20.33
CA PRO A 173 15.09 2.08 -20.23
C PRO A 173 14.55 3.02 -21.29
N HIS A 174 14.26 4.26 -20.89
CA HIS A 174 13.80 5.30 -21.78
C HIS A 174 14.17 6.66 -21.19
N ASP A 175 15.06 7.36 -21.88
CA ASP A 175 15.66 8.62 -21.44
C ASP A 175 14.58 9.71 -21.31
N ILE A 176 14.33 10.16 -20.08
CA ILE A 176 13.36 11.22 -19.81
C ILE A 176 13.82 12.09 -18.64
N ASP A 177 13.94 13.39 -18.92
CA ASP A 177 14.27 14.41 -17.92
C ASP A 177 13.13 15.42 -17.78
N LEU A 178 13.04 16.06 -16.60
CA LEU A 178 12.19 17.23 -16.41
C LEU A 178 12.85 18.47 -17.02
N VAL A 179 12.07 19.25 -17.78
CA VAL A 179 12.50 20.54 -18.32
C VAL A 179 12.07 21.64 -17.35
N GLU A 180 12.95 21.96 -16.40
CA GLU A 180 12.74 22.98 -15.35
C GLU A 180 13.10 24.41 -15.82
N ASP A 181 12.50 24.87 -16.91
CA ASP A 181 12.67 26.26 -17.40
C ASP A 181 11.65 27.22 -16.75
N GLY A 182 12.10 28.00 -15.77
CA GLY A 182 11.29 28.98 -15.05
C GLY A 182 10.29 28.35 -14.06
N TRP A 183 10.40 27.06 -13.79
CA TRP A 183 9.62 26.34 -12.77
C TRP A 183 10.44 25.16 -12.23
N ALA A 184 10.09 24.67 -11.04
CA ALA A 184 10.65 23.46 -10.47
C ALA A 184 9.59 22.70 -9.68
N LEU A 185 9.85 21.42 -9.40
CA LEU A 185 9.01 20.67 -8.45
C LEU A 185 8.98 21.37 -7.08
N ARG A 186 7.79 21.47 -6.50
CA ARG A 186 7.61 21.97 -5.12
C ARG A 186 8.14 20.93 -4.13
N ASP A 187 8.48 21.34 -2.91
CA ASP A 187 9.07 20.44 -1.91
C ASP A 187 8.21 19.21 -1.61
N TYR A 188 6.89 19.40 -1.43
CA TYR A 188 5.98 18.28 -1.21
C TYR A 188 5.83 17.35 -2.43
N GLN A 189 6.09 17.87 -3.65
CA GLN A 189 6.05 17.07 -4.88
C GLN A 189 7.30 16.21 -5.00
N ARG A 190 8.48 16.79 -4.72
CA ARG A 190 9.74 16.03 -4.64
C ARG A 190 9.66 14.94 -3.59
N GLN A 191 9.25 15.29 -2.38
CA GLN A 191 9.07 14.32 -1.30
C GLN A 191 8.12 13.19 -1.68
N ALA A 192 7.04 13.49 -2.42
CA ALA A 192 6.11 12.47 -2.89
C ALA A 192 6.74 11.52 -3.93
N VAL A 193 7.63 12.02 -4.80
CA VAL A 193 8.39 11.20 -5.75
C VAL A 193 9.40 10.33 -4.97
N ASP A 194 10.21 10.93 -4.10
CA ASP A 194 11.25 10.21 -3.35
C ASP A 194 10.65 9.05 -2.53
N GLN A 195 9.57 9.33 -1.78
CA GLN A 195 8.88 8.31 -0.99
C GLN A 195 8.27 7.18 -1.83
N PHE A 196 7.81 7.49 -3.06
CA PHE A 196 7.27 6.48 -3.96
C PHE A 196 8.35 5.49 -4.41
N PHE A 197 9.58 5.96 -4.66
CA PHE A 197 10.70 5.09 -5.03
C PHE A 197 11.30 4.34 -3.86
N ASP A 198 11.42 4.99 -2.69
CA ASP A 198 11.89 4.33 -1.46
C ASP A 198 10.99 3.12 -1.11
N GLY A 199 9.68 3.24 -1.35
CA GLY A 199 8.72 2.15 -1.16
C GLY A 199 8.65 1.14 -2.32
N GLY A 200 9.25 1.44 -3.47
CA GLY A 200 9.21 0.64 -4.70
C GLY A 200 7.87 0.65 -5.45
N SER A 201 6.73 0.71 -4.75
CA SER A 201 5.43 1.06 -5.31
C SER A 201 4.52 1.68 -4.25
N GLY A 202 3.50 2.45 -4.66
CA GLY A 202 2.60 3.09 -3.70
C GLY A 202 1.48 3.92 -4.31
N VAL A 203 0.74 4.61 -3.45
CA VAL A 203 -0.35 5.52 -3.84
C VAL A 203 -0.04 6.91 -3.28
N VAL A 204 0.11 7.89 -4.17
CA VAL A 204 0.30 9.30 -3.78
C VAL A 204 -1.05 10.02 -3.84
N VAL A 205 -1.54 10.51 -2.69
CA VAL A 205 -2.82 11.22 -2.59
C VAL A 205 -2.58 12.73 -2.54
N LEU A 206 -3.10 13.45 -3.54
CA LEU A 206 -2.99 14.91 -3.65
C LEU A 206 -4.36 15.54 -3.95
N PRO A 207 -4.69 16.71 -3.38
CA PRO A 207 -5.94 17.41 -3.67
C PRO A 207 -5.97 17.90 -5.13
N CYS A 208 -7.15 18.29 -5.61
CA CYS A 208 -7.29 18.88 -6.94
C CYS A 208 -6.45 20.16 -7.04
N GLY A 209 -5.76 20.36 -8.17
CA GLY A 209 -4.88 21.52 -8.39
C GLY A 209 -3.49 21.45 -7.75
N ALA A 210 -3.16 20.43 -6.94
CA ALA A 210 -1.84 20.30 -6.31
C ALA A 210 -0.72 19.80 -7.25
N GLY A 211 -1.01 19.59 -8.54
CA GLY A 211 -0.03 19.14 -9.53
C GLY A 211 0.18 17.63 -9.56
N LYS A 212 -0.91 16.84 -9.55
CA LYS A 212 -0.87 15.37 -9.69
C LYS A 212 -0.08 14.91 -10.93
N THR A 213 -0.34 15.55 -12.07
CA THR A 213 0.36 15.28 -13.34
C THR A 213 1.85 15.56 -13.25
N ILE A 214 2.23 16.63 -12.54
CA ILE A 214 3.63 17.03 -12.36
C ILE A 214 4.38 16.04 -11.47
N VAL A 215 3.75 15.52 -10.41
CA VAL A 215 4.33 14.43 -9.60
C VAL A 215 4.50 13.16 -10.43
N GLY A 216 3.53 12.83 -11.30
CA GLY A 216 3.68 11.71 -12.24
C GLY A 216 4.83 11.90 -13.22
N ALA A 217 4.99 13.10 -13.80
CA ALA A 217 6.12 13.40 -14.69
C ALA A 217 7.47 13.31 -13.95
N GLY A 218 7.54 13.79 -12.70
CA GLY A 218 8.72 13.63 -11.85
C GLY A 218 9.02 12.16 -11.53
N ALA A 219 7.98 11.35 -11.30
CA ALA A 219 8.15 9.92 -11.10
C ALA A 219 8.63 9.22 -12.39
N MET A 220 8.16 9.63 -13.57
CA MET A 220 8.65 9.11 -14.85
C MET A 220 10.12 9.45 -15.06
N ALA A 221 10.51 10.70 -14.81
CA ALA A 221 11.91 11.14 -14.91
C ALA A 221 12.83 10.39 -13.95
N ALA A 222 12.40 10.20 -12.70
CA ALA A 222 13.16 9.41 -11.73
C ALA A 222 13.22 7.91 -12.06
N ALA A 223 12.20 7.35 -12.73
CA ALA A 223 12.17 5.95 -13.14
C ALA A 223 13.07 5.68 -14.36
N ASP A 224 13.28 6.68 -15.23
CA ASP A 224 14.04 6.61 -16.48
C ASP A 224 13.68 5.38 -17.36
N THR A 225 12.39 5.05 -17.39
CA THR A 225 11.87 3.86 -18.06
C THR A 225 10.52 4.14 -18.75
N SER A 226 10.22 3.32 -19.76
CA SER A 226 8.95 3.36 -20.47
C SER A 226 7.77 3.22 -19.50
N THR A 227 6.86 4.20 -19.53
CA THR A 227 5.76 4.31 -18.57
C THR A 227 4.40 4.16 -19.26
N LEU A 228 3.52 3.33 -18.68
CA LEU A 228 2.11 3.24 -19.07
C LEU A 228 1.25 4.12 -18.17
N ILE A 229 0.59 5.12 -18.74
CA ILE A 229 -0.34 6.01 -18.03
C ILE A 229 -1.77 5.57 -18.35
N LEU A 230 -2.53 5.21 -17.32
CA LEU A 230 -3.93 4.84 -17.44
C LEU A 230 -4.82 5.99 -16.99
N VAL A 231 -5.74 6.40 -17.87
CA VAL A 231 -6.70 7.48 -17.62
C VAL A 231 -8.13 7.02 -17.90
N THR A 232 -9.12 7.76 -17.38
CA THR A 232 -10.53 7.38 -17.48
C THR A 232 -11.20 7.82 -18.77
N ASN A 233 -10.59 8.72 -19.54
CA ASN A 233 -11.14 9.23 -20.80
C ASN A 233 -10.05 9.87 -21.69
N THR A 234 -10.35 10.01 -22.98
CA THR A 234 -9.45 10.59 -24.00
C THR A 234 -9.07 12.04 -23.71
N VAL A 235 -9.95 12.84 -23.10
CA VAL A 235 -9.63 14.22 -22.71
C VAL A 235 -8.48 14.25 -21.70
N SER A 236 -8.51 13.35 -20.72
CA SER A 236 -7.45 13.20 -19.73
C SER A 236 -6.15 12.70 -20.37
N ALA A 237 -6.23 11.79 -21.36
CA ALA A 237 -5.07 11.30 -22.10
C ALA A 237 -4.34 12.46 -22.80
N ARG A 238 -5.10 13.29 -23.51
CA ARG A 238 -4.56 14.48 -24.21
C ARG A 238 -4.01 15.52 -23.25
N GLN A 239 -4.60 15.68 -22.07
CA GLN A 239 -4.05 16.54 -21.00
C GLN A 239 -2.70 16.04 -20.50
N TRP A 240 -2.57 14.73 -20.27
CA TRP A 240 -1.28 14.11 -19.93
C TRP A 240 -0.26 14.31 -21.02
N ARG A 241 -0.60 13.98 -22.29
CA ARG A 241 0.30 14.19 -23.44
C ARG A 241 0.78 15.63 -23.53
N ALA A 242 -0.12 16.60 -23.45
CA ALA A 242 0.23 18.01 -23.54
C ALA A 242 1.09 18.51 -22.38
N GLU A 243 0.90 17.97 -21.16
CA GLU A 243 1.75 18.34 -20.03
C GLU A 243 3.13 17.70 -20.13
N LEU A 244 3.23 16.42 -20.52
CA LEU A 244 4.50 15.73 -20.69
C LEU A 244 5.38 16.43 -21.74
N LEU A 245 4.84 16.70 -22.93
CA LEU A 245 5.56 17.44 -23.98
C LEU A 245 6.04 18.85 -23.55
N ARG A 246 5.36 19.46 -22.57
CA ARG A 246 5.73 20.79 -22.05
C ARG A 246 6.77 20.71 -20.94
N ARG A 247 6.75 19.64 -20.14
CA ARG A 247 7.45 19.55 -18.85
C ARG A 247 8.59 18.55 -18.84
N THR A 248 8.74 17.75 -19.89
CA THR A 248 9.79 16.75 -20.01
C THR A 248 10.54 16.89 -21.33
N THR A 249 11.62 16.12 -21.50
CA THR A 249 12.41 16.05 -22.75
C THR A 249 11.75 15.21 -23.84
N LEU A 250 10.61 14.57 -23.55
CA LEU A 250 9.91 13.69 -24.50
C LEU A 250 9.43 14.46 -25.73
N THR A 251 9.50 13.79 -26.88
CA THR A 251 8.98 14.27 -28.15
C THR A 251 7.59 13.68 -28.46
N GLU A 252 6.94 14.23 -29.48
CA GLU A 252 5.61 13.78 -29.92
C GLU A 252 5.55 12.32 -30.35
N ASP A 253 6.63 11.81 -30.94
CA ASP A 253 6.75 10.45 -31.47
C ASP A 253 7.00 9.42 -30.38
N GLU A 254 7.45 9.85 -29.19
CA GLU A 254 7.73 8.99 -28.04
C GLU A 254 6.48 8.74 -27.19
N ILE A 255 5.40 9.50 -27.40
CA ILE A 255 4.15 9.38 -26.64
C ILE A 255 3.06 8.76 -27.51
N GLY A 256 2.86 7.45 -27.34
CA GLY A 256 1.72 6.73 -27.92
C GLY A 256 0.42 6.96 -27.13
N GLU A 257 -0.68 7.23 -27.85
CA GLU A 257 -2.04 7.25 -27.28
C GLU A 257 -2.81 6.03 -27.79
N TYR A 258 -3.28 5.18 -26.87
CA TYR A 258 -4.17 4.06 -27.19
C TYR A 258 -5.58 4.37 -26.69
N SER A 259 -6.43 4.85 -27.60
CA SER A 259 -7.85 5.12 -27.36
C SER A 259 -8.72 4.19 -28.20
N GLY A 260 -9.99 3.99 -27.81
CA GLY A 260 -10.95 3.20 -28.57
C GLY A 260 -11.47 3.86 -29.87
N GLU A 261 -10.81 4.94 -30.32
CA GLU A 261 -11.06 5.64 -31.58
C GLU A 261 -9.97 5.32 -32.59
#